data_AF-A0A932WE64-F1
#
_entry.id   AF-A0A932WE64-F1
#
_cell.length_a   1.000
_cell.length_b   1.000
_cell.length_c   1.000
_cell.angle_alpha   90.00
_cell.angle_beta   90.00
_cell.angle_gamma   90.00
#
_symmetry.space_group_name_H-M   'P 1'
#
loop_
_entity.id
_entity.type
_entity.pdbx_description
1 polymer ?
#
loop_
_entity_poly.entity_id
_entity_poly.type
_entity_poly.pdbx_seq_one_letter_code
_entity_poly.pdbx_strand_id
1 'polypeptide(L)'
;MSELQEKIREYLDSLSFQLRHDEFLKNIKSILESLTEAGTLALGEDKDLGNSSLEIRARLLLKKLGFNVEKGRPGMEDFVVIALKENKFNEPLVVEVKSSRKPNIGREDLRQLDDWVFDLSGEEKARKEGLGGDIDPVALVTGGLTSSKRGHPTPHKGILIFNGPVGINFNSREECCFNENDREFIEKRNLCIAPIETLVQYESQYEIDQSVSAVLWERLHTTIGILSKWHS
;
A
#
# COMPACT_ATOMS: atom_id res chain seq x y z
N MET A 1 13.18 -1.10 34.36
CA MET A 1 11.93 -0.86 33.62
C MET A 1 12.11 -1.41 32.22
N SER A 2 11.07 -1.89 31.55
CA SER A 2 11.20 -2.25 30.14
C SER A 2 11.38 -0.99 29.29
N GLU A 3 12.10 -1.05 28.18
CA GLU A 3 12.31 0.09 27.26
C GLU A 3 10.97 0.75 26.82
N LEU A 4 9.92 -0.06 26.70
CA LEU A 4 8.54 0.40 26.48
C LEU A 4 8.03 1.32 27.59
N GLN A 5 8.27 0.96 28.85
CA GLN A 5 7.85 1.76 30.00
C GLN A 5 8.61 3.08 30.06
N GLU A 6 9.90 3.09 29.70
CA GLU A 6 10.69 4.32 29.62
C GLU A 6 10.19 5.24 28.51
N LYS A 7 9.97 4.75 27.29
CA LYS A 7 9.46 5.57 26.18
C LYS A 7 8.05 6.11 26.42
N ILE A 8 7.16 5.30 27.00
CA ILE A 8 5.82 5.77 27.39
C ILE A 8 5.94 6.84 28.48
N ARG A 9 6.82 6.65 29.45
CA ARG A 9 7.01 7.59 30.55
C ARG A 9 7.63 8.90 30.09
N GLU A 10 8.66 8.87 29.26
CA GLU A 10 9.24 10.06 28.62
C GLU A 10 8.19 10.84 27.82
N TYR A 11 7.36 10.14 27.04
CA TYR A 11 6.25 10.76 26.33
C TYR A 11 5.26 11.41 27.31
N LEU A 12 4.80 10.69 28.33
CA LEU A 12 3.85 11.22 29.33
C LEU A 12 4.42 12.42 30.10
N ASP A 13 5.70 12.35 30.49
CA ASP A 13 6.41 13.40 31.22
C ASP A 13 6.67 14.65 30.35
N SER A 14 6.71 14.49 29.02
CA SER A 14 6.84 15.60 28.06
C SER A 14 5.55 16.38 27.80
N LEU A 15 4.39 15.89 28.26
CA LEU A 15 3.10 16.54 28.03
C LEU A 15 2.89 17.71 29.00
N SER A 16 3.17 18.94 28.54
CA SER A 16 2.99 20.16 29.34
C SER A 16 1.54 20.69 29.37
N PHE A 17 0.61 20.08 28.63
CA PHE A 17 -0.80 20.47 28.53
C PHE A 17 -1.71 19.24 28.43
N GLN A 18 -2.98 19.41 28.79
CA GLN A 18 -4.03 18.42 28.49
C GLN A 18 -4.17 18.29 26.97
N LEU A 19 -3.57 17.25 26.39
CA LEU A 19 -3.79 16.89 24.99
C LEU A 19 -5.29 16.61 24.77
N ARG A 20 -5.81 17.08 23.63
CA ARG A 20 -7.11 16.60 23.16
C ARG A 20 -7.02 15.10 22.93
N HIS A 21 -8.11 14.38 23.21
CA HIS A 21 -8.13 12.92 23.15
C HIS A 21 -7.60 12.37 21.81
N ASP A 22 -7.96 13.01 20.70
CA ASP A 22 -7.54 12.61 19.35
C ASP A 22 -6.03 12.79 19.10
N GLU A 23 -5.44 13.87 19.63
CA GLU A 23 -3.99 14.12 19.52
C GLU A 23 -3.20 13.11 20.35
N PHE A 24 -3.72 12.76 21.54
CA PHE A 24 -3.15 11.72 22.38
C PHE A 24 -3.18 10.35 21.71
N LEU A 25 -4.32 9.96 21.12
CA LEU A 25 -4.45 8.70 20.39
C LEU A 25 -3.50 8.63 19.18
N LYS A 26 -3.39 9.73 18.43
CA LYS A 26 -2.47 9.81 17.29
C LYS A 26 -1.01 9.62 17.71
N ASN A 27 -0.60 10.26 18.80
CA ASN A 27 0.77 10.15 19.32
C ASN A 27 1.07 8.74 19.84
N ILE A 28 0.14 8.11 20.58
CA ILE A 28 0.31 6.72 21.01
C ILE A 28 0.44 5.79 19.81
N LYS A 29 -0.41 5.93 18.79
CA LYS A 29 -0.32 5.11 17.57
C LYS A 29 1.05 5.23 16.92
N SER A 30 1.58 6.45 16.79
CA SER A 30 2.92 6.70 16.23
C SER A 30 4.05 6.09 17.08
N ILE A 31 3.94 6.10 18.41
CA ILE A 31 4.92 5.46 19.31
C ILE A 31 4.89 3.94 19.15
N LEU A 32 3.69 3.34 19.15
CA LEU A 32 3.53 1.90 18.98
C LEU A 32 4.07 1.44 17.61
N GLU A 33 3.78 2.19 16.55
CA GLU A 33 4.35 1.97 15.21
C GLU A 33 5.88 1.96 15.25
N SER A 34 6.49 2.99 15.85
CA SER A 34 7.95 3.13 15.94
C SER A 34 8.59 1.98 16.72
N LEU A 35 7.94 1.53 17.80
CA LEU A 35 8.41 0.42 18.62
C LEU A 35 8.31 -0.92 17.90
N THR A 36 7.27 -1.12 17.09
CA THR A 36 7.15 -2.29 16.23
C THR A 36 8.21 -2.27 15.13
N GLU A 37 8.45 -1.12 14.49
CA GLU A 37 9.51 -0.98 13.48
C GLU A 37 10.90 -1.25 14.06
N ALA A 38 11.13 -0.88 15.32
CA ALA A 38 12.38 -1.17 16.04
C ALA A 38 12.51 -2.64 16.49
N GLY A 39 11.47 -3.47 16.30
CA GLY A 39 11.43 -4.86 16.77
C GLY A 39 11.20 -5.01 18.28
N THR A 40 10.92 -3.92 19.01
CA THR A 40 10.69 -3.92 20.46
C THR A 40 9.28 -4.43 20.81
N LEU A 41 8.31 -4.21 19.92
CA LEU A 41 6.91 -4.60 20.11
C LEU A 41 6.45 -5.58 19.01
N ALA A 42 6.10 -6.81 19.41
CA ALA A 42 5.55 -7.80 18.51
C ALA A 42 4.08 -7.50 18.16
N LEU A 43 3.69 -7.71 16.90
CA LEU A 43 2.32 -7.51 16.41
C LEU A 43 1.39 -8.71 16.67
N GLY A 44 1.94 -9.88 16.99
CA GLY A 44 1.21 -11.15 17.05
C GLY A 44 1.35 -11.96 15.77
N GLU A 45 0.46 -12.94 15.57
CA GLU A 45 0.47 -13.80 14.39
C GLU A 45 -0.19 -13.12 13.17
N ASP A 46 0.43 -13.24 11.99
CA ASP A 46 -0.02 -12.54 10.77
C ASP A 46 -1.50 -12.82 10.41
N LYS A 47 -2.01 -14.02 10.70
CA LYS A 47 -3.41 -14.40 10.44
C LYS A 47 -4.43 -13.63 11.28
N ASP A 48 -4.01 -13.04 12.40
CA ASP A 48 -4.86 -12.35 13.36
C ASP A 48 -4.81 -10.82 13.20
N LEU A 49 -3.93 -10.32 12.33
CA LEU A 49 -3.74 -8.88 12.13
C LEU A 49 -4.88 -8.25 11.33
N GLY A 50 -5.31 -7.07 11.78
CA GLY A 50 -6.28 -6.24 11.08
C GLY A 50 -6.08 -4.76 11.35
N ASN A 51 -6.68 -3.92 10.51
CA ASN A 51 -6.52 -2.46 10.57
C ASN A 51 -5.02 -2.07 10.62
N SER A 52 -4.66 -1.15 11.50
CA SER A 52 -3.32 -0.58 11.57
C SER A 52 -2.20 -1.56 11.91
N SER A 53 -2.46 -2.65 12.63
CA SER A 53 -1.42 -3.66 12.84
C SER A 53 -1.05 -4.39 11.54
N LEU A 54 -2.05 -4.63 10.68
CA LEU A 54 -1.82 -5.20 9.35
C LEU A 54 -1.13 -4.20 8.42
N GLU A 55 -1.52 -2.91 8.44
CA GLU A 55 -0.84 -1.85 7.69
C GLU A 55 0.66 -1.78 8.03
N ILE A 56 1.00 -1.81 9.33
CA ILE A 56 2.39 -1.82 9.80
C ILE A 56 3.12 -3.07 9.31
N ARG A 57 2.50 -4.24 9.47
CA ARG A 57 3.10 -5.50 9.04
C ARG A 57 3.37 -5.54 7.54
N ALA A 58 2.39 -5.14 6.73
CA ALA A 58 2.52 -5.10 5.28
C ALA A 58 3.66 -4.17 4.84
N ARG A 59 3.75 -2.98 5.45
CA ARG A 59 4.83 -2.02 5.20
C ARG A 59 6.20 -2.57 5.58
N LEU A 60 6.32 -3.20 6.76
CA LEU A 60 7.56 -3.83 7.22
C LEU A 60 7.97 -5.00 6.31
N LEU A 61 7.01 -5.81 5.89
CA LEU A 61 7.22 -6.95 5.01
C LEU A 61 7.79 -6.48 3.66
N LEU A 62 7.17 -5.49 3.02
CA LEU A 62 7.65 -4.95 1.74
C LEU A 62 9.03 -4.30 1.86
N LYS A 63 9.30 -3.56 2.95
CA LYS A 63 10.64 -3.02 3.23
C LYS A 63 11.67 -4.14 3.37
N LYS A 64 11.34 -5.22 4.09
CA LYS A 64 12.23 -6.38 4.27
C LYS A 64 12.49 -7.13 2.95
N LEU A 65 11.53 -7.12 2.03
CA LEU A 65 11.69 -7.60 0.66
C LEU A 65 12.53 -6.67 -0.23
N GLY A 66 13.14 -5.62 0.33
CA GLY A 66 14.03 -4.71 -0.39
C GLY A 66 13.32 -3.60 -1.18
N PHE A 67 12.00 -3.42 -0.98
CA PHE A 67 11.27 -2.37 -1.68
C PHE A 67 11.41 -1.00 -0.99
N ASN A 68 11.42 0.07 -1.79
CA ASN A 68 11.38 1.44 -1.30
C ASN A 68 9.93 1.85 -1.01
N VAL A 69 9.51 1.76 0.26
CA VAL A 69 8.14 2.04 0.70
C VAL A 69 8.04 3.44 1.31
N GLU A 70 7.24 4.30 0.68
CA GLU A 70 6.93 5.66 1.12
C GLU A 70 5.51 5.75 1.67
N LYS A 71 5.28 6.71 2.57
CA LYS A 71 3.95 6.92 3.15
C LYS A 71 2.99 7.47 2.09
N GLY A 72 1.75 6.97 2.09
CA GLY A 72 0.71 7.45 1.20
C GLY A 72 0.15 8.82 1.61
N ARG A 73 -0.71 9.37 0.77
CA ARG A 73 -1.39 10.64 1.04
C ARG A 73 -2.37 10.49 2.21
N PRO A 74 -2.46 11.47 3.12
CA PRO A 74 -3.37 11.39 4.26
C PRO A 74 -4.83 11.16 3.85
N GLY A 75 -5.41 10.04 4.31
CA GLY A 75 -6.82 9.69 4.05
C GLY A 75 -7.10 9.10 2.66
N MET A 76 -6.07 8.80 1.89
CA MET A 76 -6.16 8.12 0.60
C MET A 76 -5.50 6.74 0.74
N GLU A 77 -4.52 6.41 -0.12
CA GLU A 77 -3.75 5.17 -0.03
C GLU A 77 -2.89 5.05 1.24
N ASP A 78 -2.71 3.83 1.74
CA ASP A 78 -1.87 3.56 2.92
C ASP A 78 -0.38 3.88 2.65
N PHE A 79 0.15 3.39 1.52
CA PHE A 79 1.53 3.63 1.12
C PHE A 79 1.77 3.45 -0.39
N VAL A 80 2.90 3.98 -0.85
CA VAL A 80 3.36 3.86 -2.23
C VAL A 80 4.71 3.13 -2.24
N VAL A 81 4.92 2.24 -3.20
CA VAL A 81 6.20 1.59 -3.44
C VAL A 81 6.83 2.16 -4.69
N ILE A 82 7.99 2.78 -4.53
CA ILE A 82 8.70 3.42 -5.63
C ILE A 82 9.59 2.40 -6.33
N ALA A 83 9.56 2.42 -7.67
CA ALA A 83 10.43 1.60 -8.49
C ALA A 83 11.91 1.95 -8.27
N LEU A 84 12.75 0.92 -8.14
CA LEU A 84 14.19 1.09 -8.24
C LEU A 84 14.55 1.21 -9.73
N LYS A 85 15.56 2.04 -10.06
CA LYS A 85 15.98 2.28 -11.46
C LYS A 85 16.39 1.02 -12.22
N GLU A 86 16.74 -0.02 -11.49
CA GLU A 86 17.24 -1.30 -12.01
C GLU A 86 16.09 -2.26 -12.37
N ASN A 87 14.86 -1.95 -11.94
CA ASN A 87 13.70 -2.78 -12.19
C ASN A 87 13.22 -2.65 -13.64
N LYS A 88 12.70 -3.77 -14.18
CA LYS A 88 12.09 -3.81 -15.51
C LYS A 88 10.88 -2.89 -15.65
N PHE A 89 10.07 -2.80 -14.59
CA PHE A 89 8.91 -1.92 -14.48
C PHE A 89 9.29 -0.71 -13.62
N ASN A 90 9.01 0.48 -14.13
CA ASN A 90 9.32 1.76 -13.46
C ASN A 90 8.07 2.44 -12.88
N GLU A 91 6.91 1.82 -13.06
CA GLU A 91 5.65 2.28 -12.51
C GLU A 91 5.64 2.13 -10.97
N PRO A 92 5.20 3.15 -10.20
CA PRO A 92 5.00 2.98 -8.77
C PRO A 92 3.80 2.08 -8.45
N LEU A 93 3.87 1.40 -7.32
CA LEU A 93 2.75 0.65 -6.77
C LEU A 93 1.99 1.52 -5.77
N VAL A 94 0.69 1.67 -5.96
CA VAL A 94 -0.24 2.29 -5.00
C VAL A 94 -0.81 1.16 -4.16
N VAL A 95 -0.60 1.19 -2.85
CA VAL A 95 -0.96 0.06 -1.98
C VAL A 95 -2.05 0.45 -1.00
N GLU A 96 -3.05 -0.42 -0.92
CA GLU A 96 -4.11 -0.38 0.08
C GLU A 96 -4.13 -1.69 0.85
N VAL A 97 -4.30 -1.61 2.17
CA VAL A 97 -4.26 -2.75 3.07
C VAL A 97 -5.63 -2.95 3.72
N LYS A 98 -6.26 -4.10 3.45
CA LYS A 98 -7.57 -4.43 4.00
C LYS A 98 -7.54 -5.74 4.79
N SER A 99 -8.29 -5.74 5.88
CA SER A 99 -8.58 -6.94 6.66
C SER A 99 -10.08 -7.18 6.75
N SER A 100 -10.51 -8.44 6.77
CA SER A 100 -11.92 -8.78 6.93
C SER A 100 -12.11 -10.03 7.77
N ARG A 101 -13.21 -10.08 8.54
CA ARG A 101 -13.66 -11.33 9.17
C ARG A 101 -14.30 -12.29 8.17
N LYS A 102 -14.64 -11.78 6.99
CA LYS A 102 -15.14 -12.56 5.85
C LYS A 102 -13.98 -12.89 4.91
N PRO A 103 -14.10 -13.95 4.11
CA PRO A 103 -13.08 -14.33 3.15
C PRO A 103 -12.97 -13.34 1.99
N ASN A 104 -14.04 -12.65 1.63
CA ASN A 104 -14.04 -11.80 0.44
C ASN A 104 -13.80 -10.31 0.76
N ILE A 105 -13.08 -9.65 -0.15
CA ILE A 105 -12.91 -8.20 -0.25
C ILE A 105 -14.24 -7.55 -0.65
N GLY A 106 -14.50 -6.34 -0.16
CA GLY A 106 -15.65 -5.55 -0.58
C GLY A 106 -15.43 -4.88 -1.94
N ARG A 107 -16.47 -4.84 -2.77
CA ARG A 107 -16.44 -4.11 -4.05
C ARG A 107 -16.00 -2.65 -3.91
N GLU A 108 -16.42 -1.97 -2.84
CA GLU A 108 -16.05 -0.57 -2.60
C GLU A 108 -14.55 -0.40 -2.33
N ASP A 109 -13.89 -1.39 -1.71
CA ASP A 109 -12.44 -1.35 -1.49
C ASP A 109 -11.69 -1.41 -2.82
N LEU A 110 -12.17 -2.25 -3.74
CA LEU A 110 -11.60 -2.36 -5.10
C LEU A 110 -11.81 -1.07 -5.89
N ARG A 111 -12.98 -0.45 -5.79
CA ARG A 111 -13.29 0.84 -6.45
C ARG A 111 -12.42 1.97 -5.92
N GLN A 112 -12.28 2.07 -4.60
CA GLN A 112 -11.45 3.07 -3.97
C GLN A 112 -10.00 3.00 -4.47
N LEU A 113 -9.44 1.79 -4.58
CA LEU A 113 -8.11 1.60 -5.12
C LEU A 113 -8.02 1.98 -6.61
N ASP A 114 -9.02 1.65 -7.44
CA ASP A 114 -9.08 2.07 -8.85
C ASP A 114 -9.11 3.61 -8.98
N ASP A 115 -9.92 4.28 -8.16
CA ASP A 115 -10.01 5.75 -8.14
C ASP A 115 -8.67 6.39 -7.80
N TRP A 116 -7.93 5.85 -6.83
CA TRP A 116 -6.60 6.36 -6.48
C TRP A 116 -5.56 6.12 -7.56
N VAL A 117 -5.56 4.94 -8.20
CA VAL A 117 -4.68 4.66 -9.34
C VAL A 117 -4.96 5.64 -10.48
N PHE A 118 -6.23 5.92 -10.77
CA PHE A 118 -6.65 6.86 -11.81
C PHE A 118 -6.28 8.32 -11.49
N ASP A 119 -6.41 8.73 -10.23
CA ASP A 119 -6.03 10.07 -9.76
C ASP A 119 -4.50 10.26 -9.80
N LEU A 120 -3.76 9.32 -9.22
CA LEU A 120 -2.29 9.36 -9.18
C LEU A 120 -1.66 9.22 -10.56
N SER A 121 -2.31 8.51 -11.48
CA SER A 121 -1.82 8.46 -12.85
C SER A 121 -1.91 9.80 -13.56
N GLY A 122 -2.71 10.75 -13.07
CA GLY A 122 -2.95 12.02 -13.74
C GLY A 122 -3.85 11.89 -14.96
N GLU A 123 -4.47 10.72 -15.19
CA GLU A 123 -5.44 10.50 -16.25
C GLU A 123 -6.68 11.39 -16.08
N GLU A 124 -7.18 11.55 -14.85
CA GLU A 124 -8.28 12.46 -14.54
C GLU A 124 -7.95 13.91 -14.97
N LYS A 125 -6.73 14.35 -14.65
CA LYS A 125 -6.22 15.69 -14.99
C LYS A 125 -6.05 15.84 -16.50
N ALA A 126 -5.46 14.85 -17.16
CA ALA A 126 -5.31 14.80 -18.61
C ALA A 126 -6.67 14.81 -19.35
N ARG A 127 -7.69 14.16 -18.80
CA ARG A 127 -9.05 14.11 -19.35
C ARG A 127 -9.79 15.44 -19.18
N LYS A 128 -9.65 16.09 -18.02
CA LYS A 128 -10.31 17.37 -17.70
C LYS A 128 -9.66 18.57 -18.35
N GLU A 129 -8.33 18.59 -18.41
CA GLU A 129 -7.55 19.75 -18.87
C GLU A 129 -7.05 19.60 -20.32
N GLY A 130 -7.28 18.43 -20.93
CA GLY A 130 -6.85 18.08 -22.28
C GLY A 130 -5.37 17.71 -22.37
N LEU A 131 -5.07 16.64 -23.12
CA LEU A 131 -3.72 16.27 -23.53
C LEU A 131 -3.23 17.22 -24.64
N GLY A 132 -2.88 18.46 -24.27
CA GLY A 132 -2.13 19.38 -25.15
C GLY A 132 -2.77 19.71 -26.50
N GLY A 133 -4.11 19.76 -26.59
CA GLY A 133 -4.82 20.09 -27.84
C GLY A 133 -5.20 21.56 -28.02
N ASP A 134 -5.28 22.33 -26.94
CA ASP A 134 -5.71 23.73 -27.00
C ASP A 134 -4.56 24.68 -26.68
N ILE A 135 -4.42 25.66 -27.56
CA ILE A 135 -3.44 26.74 -27.51
C ILE A 135 -3.50 27.37 -26.11
N ASP A 136 -2.40 27.31 -25.36
CA ASP A 136 -2.31 27.90 -24.02
C ASP A 136 -2.57 29.41 -24.12
N PRO A 137 -3.71 29.93 -23.63
CA PRO A 137 -4.06 31.34 -23.75
C PRO A 137 -3.03 32.22 -23.04
N VAL A 138 -2.39 31.69 -22.00
CA VAL A 138 -1.34 32.39 -21.25
C VAL A 138 -0.06 32.46 -22.09
N ALA A 139 0.31 31.39 -22.80
CA ALA A 139 1.47 31.41 -23.70
C ALA A 139 1.29 32.37 -24.89
N LEU A 140 0.05 32.51 -25.40
CA LEU A 140 -0.35 33.51 -26.40
C LEU A 140 -0.21 34.95 -25.91
N VAL A 141 -0.57 35.21 -24.64
CA VAL A 141 -0.57 36.56 -24.05
C VAL A 141 0.80 36.96 -23.50
N THR A 142 1.64 36.00 -23.09
CA THR A 142 2.91 36.27 -22.39
C THR A 142 4.17 36.07 -23.25
N GLY A 143 4.03 35.85 -24.56
CA GLY A 143 5.17 35.77 -25.47
C GLY A 143 6.06 34.55 -25.29
N GLY A 144 5.48 33.40 -24.91
CA GLY A 144 6.21 32.12 -24.81
C GLY A 144 6.69 31.73 -23.42
N LEU A 145 6.23 32.39 -22.35
CA LEU A 145 6.32 31.82 -21.00
C LEU A 145 5.34 30.65 -20.91
N THR A 146 5.84 29.44 -21.19
CA THR A 146 5.06 28.21 -21.08
C THR A 146 4.56 28.05 -19.65
N SER A 147 3.24 27.88 -19.47
CA SER A 147 2.73 27.33 -18.21
C SER A 147 3.41 25.98 -17.98
N SER A 148 3.77 25.71 -16.72
CA SER A 148 4.45 24.50 -16.24
C SER A 148 4.09 23.26 -17.07
N LYS A 149 5.11 22.58 -17.64
CA LYS A 149 4.98 21.35 -18.44
C LYS A 149 3.81 20.51 -17.92
N ARG A 150 2.71 20.46 -18.68
CA ARG A 150 1.59 19.56 -18.38
C ARG A 150 2.15 18.15 -18.41
N GLY A 151 2.25 17.52 -17.25
CA GLY A 151 2.89 16.22 -17.08
C GLY A 151 2.12 15.15 -17.85
N HIS A 152 2.82 14.30 -18.59
CA HIS A 152 2.23 13.07 -19.11
C HIS A 152 1.74 12.21 -17.93
N PRO A 153 0.62 11.48 -18.08
CA PRO A 153 0.18 10.55 -17.07
C PRO A 153 1.31 9.60 -16.67
N THR A 154 1.54 9.43 -15.37
CA THR A 154 2.53 8.47 -14.87
C THR A 154 1.76 7.21 -14.50
N PRO A 155 1.84 6.12 -15.28
CA PRO A 155 1.06 4.93 -14.97
C PRO A 155 1.41 4.39 -13.57
N HIS A 156 0.38 4.06 -12.80
CA HIS A 156 0.49 3.44 -11.49
C HIS A 156 -0.19 2.07 -11.52
N LYS A 157 0.31 1.15 -10.71
CA LYS A 157 -0.32 -0.16 -10.47
C LYS A 157 -0.96 -0.17 -9.09
N GLY A 158 -2.23 -0.58 -8.99
CA GLY A 158 -2.90 -0.74 -7.69
C GLY A 158 -2.64 -2.12 -7.10
N ILE A 159 -2.20 -2.18 -5.85
CA ILE A 159 -2.01 -3.39 -5.07
C ILE A 159 -2.94 -3.37 -3.86
N LEU A 160 -3.84 -4.36 -3.76
CA LEU A 160 -4.65 -4.55 -2.56
C LEU A 160 -4.06 -5.69 -1.72
N ILE A 161 -3.42 -5.37 -0.61
CA ILE A 161 -2.95 -6.37 0.35
C ILE A 161 -4.11 -6.78 1.23
N PHE A 162 -4.45 -8.06 1.22
CA PHE A 162 -5.65 -8.55 1.90
C PHE A 162 -5.36 -9.62 2.95
N ASN A 163 -5.94 -9.45 4.14
CA ASN A 163 -5.98 -10.48 5.19
C ASN A 163 -7.43 -10.82 5.56
N GLY A 164 -7.96 -11.89 4.99
CA GLY A 164 -9.27 -12.42 5.37
C GLY A 164 -9.41 -13.91 5.08
N PRO A 165 -10.20 -14.65 5.88
CA PRO A 165 -10.82 -14.20 7.14
C PRO A 165 -9.81 -14.13 8.30
N VAL A 166 -9.77 -13.01 9.02
CA VAL A 166 -8.93 -12.80 10.21
C VAL A 166 -9.29 -13.82 11.31
N GLY A 167 -8.28 -14.36 11.99
CA GLY A 167 -8.45 -15.37 13.03
C GLY A 167 -8.31 -16.80 12.52
N ILE A 168 -8.48 -17.02 11.22
CA ILE A 168 -8.38 -18.35 10.60
C ILE A 168 -6.97 -18.53 10.02
N ASN A 169 -6.37 -19.68 10.32
CA ASN A 169 -5.06 -20.08 9.80
C ASN A 169 -5.05 -20.05 8.27
N PHE A 170 -3.95 -19.55 7.69
CA PHE A 170 -3.76 -19.43 6.24
C PHE A 170 -4.00 -20.74 5.47
N ASN A 171 -3.51 -21.86 6.01
CA ASN A 171 -3.70 -23.19 5.42
C ASN A 171 -5.14 -23.73 5.48
N SER A 172 -6.03 -23.11 6.27
CA SER A 172 -7.44 -23.49 6.39
C SER A 172 -8.36 -22.55 5.61
N ARG A 173 -7.82 -21.58 4.87
CA ARG A 173 -8.61 -20.65 4.04
C ARG A 173 -8.86 -21.30 2.68
N GLU A 174 -10.07 -21.81 2.49
CA GLU A 174 -10.47 -22.50 1.25
C GLU A 174 -11.17 -21.57 0.25
N GLU A 175 -11.75 -20.47 0.75
CA GLU A 175 -12.53 -19.53 -0.06
C GLU A 175 -11.64 -18.50 -0.78
N CYS A 176 -12.06 -18.13 -2.00
CA CYS A 176 -11.39 -17.09 -2.78
C CYS A 176 -11.50 -15.71 -2.10
N CYS A 177 -10.47 -14.87 -2.20
CA CYS A 177 -10.47 -13.56 -1.55
C CYS A 177 -11.38 -12.52 -2.22
N PHE A 178 -12.04 -12.85 -3.33
CA PHE A 178 -13.04 -11.99 -3.98
C PHE A 178 -14.30 -12.77 -4.32
N ASN A 179 -15.41 -12.04 -4.52
CA ASN A 179 -16.66 -12.62 -4.96
C ASN A 179 -16.67 -12.74 -6.49
N GLU A 180 -17.10 -13.87 -7.06
CA GLU A 180 -17.15 -14.07 -8.53
C GLU A 180 -17.88 -12.96 -9.28
N ASN A 181 -18.89 -12.33 -8.66
CA ASN A 181 -19.60 -11.19 -9.24
C ASN A 181 -18.74 -9.92 -9.40
N ASP A 182 -17.57 -9.87 -8.79
CA ASP A 182 -16.60 -8.77 -8.84
C ASP A 182 -15.38 -9.09 -9.72
N ARG A 183 -15.32 -10.31 -10.30
CA ARG A 183 -14.24 -10.76 -11.19
C ARG A 183 -13.96 -9.78 -12.31
N GLU A 184 -15.02 -9.31 -12.98
CA GLU A 184 -14.92 -8.37 -14.09
C GLU A 184 -14.25 -7.05 -13.67
N PHE A 185 -14.43 -6.60 -12.43
CA PHE A 185 -13.79 -5.40 -11.92
C PHE A 185 -12.29 -5.59 -11.74
N ILE A 186 -11.91 -6.75 -11.20
CA ILE A 186 -10.52 -7.11 -10.93
C ILE A 186 -9.75 -7.37 -12.22
N GLU A 187 -10.39 -8.00 -13.22
CA GLU A 187 -9.76 -8.39 -14.49
C GLU A 187 -9.64 -7.24 -15.50
N LYS A 188 -10.47 -6.19 -15.40
CA LYS A 188 -10.46 -5.06 -16.33
C LYS A 188 -9.36 -4.03 -16.08
N ARG A 189 -8.78 -4.01 -14.88
CA ARG A 189 -7.94 -2.91 -14.41
C ARG A 189 -6.56 -3.39 -14.02
N ASN A 190 -5.63 -2.44 -13.94
CA ASN A 190 -4.26 -2.65 -13.47
C ASN A 190 -4.22 -2.86 -11.95
N LEU A 191 -5.03 -3.78 -11.43
CA LEU A 191 -5.13 -4.14 -10.03
C LEU A 191 -4.57 -5.54 -9.78
N CYS A 192 -3.82 -5.69 -8.70
CA CYS A 192 -3.35 -6.96 -8.19
C CYS A 192 -3.75 -7.09 -6.72
N ILE A 193 -4.46 -8.16 -6.37
CA ILE A 193 -4.77 -8.53 -5.01
C ILE A 193 -3.64 -9.41 -4.50
N ALA A 194 -2.97 -9.00 -3.43
CA ALA A 194 -1.89 -9.75 -2.80
C ALA A 194 -2.35 -10.25 -1.42
N PRO A 195 -2.79 -11.52 -1.30
CA PRO A 195 -3.05 -12.11 0.01
C PRO A 195 -1.81 -11.98 0.91
N ILE A 196 -1.98 -11.58 2.17
CA ILE A 196 -0.84 -11.40 3.07
C ILE A 196 -0.03 -12.69 3.23
N GLU A 197 -0.69 -13.85 3.23
CA GLU A 197 -0.06 -15.16 3.29
C GLU A 197 0.93 -15.39 2.13
N THR A 198 0.58 -14.89 0.94
CA THR A 198 1.41 -14.99 -0.24
C THR A 198 2.67 -14.16 -0.04
N LEU A 199 2.52 -12.91 0.42
CA LEU A 199 3.66 -12.03 0.69
C LEU A 199 4.59 -12.57 1.78
N VAL A 200 4.05 -13.21 2.82
CA VAL A 200 4.84 -13.90 3.86
C VAL A 200 5.64 -15.05 3.27
N GLN A 201 5.10 -15.78 2.30
CA GLN A 201 5.86 -16.82 1.60
C GLN A 201 7.02 -16.22 0.78
N TYR A 202 6.81 -15.10 0.09
CA TYR A 202 7.90 -14.40 -0.60
C TYR A 202 8.97 -13.92 0.38
N GLU A 203 8.58 -13.42 1.56
CA GLU A 203 9.53 -13.03 2.63
C GLU A 203 10.42 -14.20 3.04
N SER A 204 9.83 -15.36 3.35
CA SER A 204 10.58 -16.56 3.72
C SER A 204 11.54 -17.03 2.62
N GLN A 205 11.17 -16.86 1.35
CA GLN A 205 12.05 -17.21 0.22
C GLN A 205 13.14 -16.17 -0.01
N TYR A 206 12.83 -14.89 0.22
CA TYR A 206 13.81 -13.81 0.12
C TYR A 206 14.95 -13.94 1.14
N GLU A 207 14.67 -14.50 2.32
CA GLU A 207 15.70 -14.86 3.30
C GLU A 207 16.70 -15.90 2.78
N ILE A 208 16.31 -16.70 1.78
CA ILE A 208 17.13 -17.72 1.14
C ILE A 208 17.79 -17.17 -0.13
N ASP A 209 17.04 -16.44 -0.96
CA ASP A 209 17.48 -15.88 -2.23
C ASP A 209 16.92 -14.47 -2.43
N GLN A 210 17.80 -13.47 -2.45
CA GLN A 210 17.41 -12.07 -2.63
C GLN A 210 16.85 -11.77 -4.04
N SER A 211 17.12 -12.63 -5.04
CA SER A 211 16.56 -12.48 -6.39
C SER A 211 15.03 -12.51 -6.42
N VAL A 212 14.42 -13.12 -5.39
CA VAL A 212 12.97 -13.19 -5.16
C VAL A 212 12.32 -11.80 -5.17
N SER A 213 13.02 -10.76 -4.72
CA SER A 213 12.48 -9.38 -4.73
C SER A 213 12.19 -8.88 -6.14
N ALA A 214 13.12 -9.10 -7.09
CA ALA A 214 12.93 -8.71 -8.48
C ALA A 214 11.81 -9.53 -9.15
N VAL A 215 11.71 -10.82 -8.83
CA VAL A 215 10.63 -11.70 -9.30
C VAL A 215 9.28 -11.23 -8.78
N LEU A 216 9.19 -10.90 -7.48
CA LEU A 216 7.96 -10.38 -6.89
C LEU A 216 7.57 -9.04 -7.51
N TRP A 217 8.54 -8.13 -7.74
CA TRP A 217 8.28 -6.86 -8.40
C TRP A 217 7.64 -7.06 -9.78
N GLU A 218 8.22 -7.92 -10.61
CA GLU A 218 7.66 -8.27 -11.93
C GLU A 218 6.27 -8.90 -11.80
N ARG A 219 6.07 -9.81 -10.85
CA ARG A 219 4.76 -10.45 -10.62
C ARG A 219 3.70 -9.45 -10.15
N LEU A 220 4.01 -8.52 -9.27
CA LEU A 220 3.06 -7.49 -8.81
C LEU A 220 2.58 -6.60 -9.97
N HIS A 221 3.46 -6.29 -10.92
CA HIS A 221 3.10 -5.50 -12.10
C HIS A 221 2.27 -6.29 -13.10
N THR A 222 2.73 -7.50 -13.43
CA THR A 222 2.14 -8.33 -14.49
C THR A 222 0.88 -9.06 -14.07
N THR A 223 0.69 -9.30 -12.77
CA THR A 223 -0.51 -9.98 -12.27
C THR A 223 -1.72 -9.06 -12.39
N ILE A 224 -2.77 -9.57 -13.04
CA ILE A 224 -4.12 -9.04 -12.95
C ILE A 224 -4.91 -10.09 -12.16
N GLY A 225 -5.66 -9.68 -11.14
CA GLY A 225 -6.28 -10.65 -10.24
C GLY A 225 -5.47 -10.92 -8.98
N ILE A 226 -5.43 -12.18 -8.57
CA ILE A 226 -4.78 -12.60 -7.34
C ILE A 226 -3.32 -12.96 -7.63
N LEU A 227 -2.40 -12.42 -6.83
CA LEU A 227 -1.01 -12.82 -6.81
C LEU A 227 -0.87 -14.29 -6.43
N SER A 228 -0.29 -15.07 -7.33
CA SER A 228 -0.03 -16.48 -7.08
C SER A 228 1.01 -16.69 -5.99
N LYS A 229 0.85 -17.81 -5.27
CA LYS A 229 1.79 -18.27 -4.26
C LYS A 229 3.18 -18.50 -4.88
N TRP A 230 4.21 -18.46 -4.05
CA TRP A 230 5.52 -18.87 -4.51
C TRP A 230 5.51 -20.36 -4.80
N HIS A 231 5.94 -20.73 -6.00
CA HIS A 231 6.15 -22.11 -6.40
C HIS A 231 7.62 -22.24 -6.75
N SER A 232 8.33 -23.05 -5.96
CA SER A 232 9.71 -23.47 -6.18
C SER A 232 9.81 -24.36 -7.42
#